data_AF-A0A2V2DRV8-F1
#
_entry.id   AF-A0A2V2DRV8-F1
#
_cell.length_a   1.000
_cell.length_b   1.000
_cell.length_c   1.000
_cell.angle_alpha   90.00
_cell.angle_beta   90.00
_cell.angle_gamma   90.00
#
_symmetry.space_group_name_H-M   'P 1'
#
loop_
_entity.id
_entity.type
_entity.pdbx_description
1 polymer ?
#
loop_
_entity_poly.entity_id
_entity_poly.type
_entity_poly.pdbx_seq_one_letter_code
_entity_poly.pdbx_strand_id
1 'polypeptide(L)' 'MIDVHAHLDDARFDPDRPALIAALREAGIRRVLNAGSNHESCRRTLRLAAEN' A
#
# COMPACT_ATOMS: atom_id res chain seq x y z
N MET A 1 13.12 7.58 3.31
CA MET A 1 13.18 6.65 2.16
C MET A 1 11.79 6.57 1.54
N ILE A 2 11.71 6.34 0.23
CA ILE A 2 10.45 6.16 -0.51
C ILE A 2 10.52 4.80 -1.19
N ASP A 3 9.51 3.97 -1.01
CA ASP A 3 9.29 2.81 -1.88
C ASP A 3 8.55 3.29 -3.12
N VAL A 4 9.17 3.13 -4.29
CA VAL A 4 8.65 3.67 -5.55
C VAL A 4 7.73 2.71 -6.29
N HIS A 5 7.57 1.46 -5.83
CA HIS A 5 6.68 0.49 -6.48
C HIS A 5 6.25 -0.64 -5.53
N ALA A 6 5.01 -0.57 -5.05
CA ALA A 6 4.39 -1.63 -4.25
C ALA A 6 2.98 -1.98 -4.76
N HIS A 7 2.46 -3.14 -4.36
CA HIS A 7 1.10 -3.59 -4.65
C HIS A 7 0.34 -3.92 -3.35
N LEU A 8 0.34 -2.97 -2.40
CA LEU A 8 -0.36 -3.07 -1.11
C LEU A 8 -1.88 -3.15 -1.26
N ASP A 9 -2.45 -2.91 -2.45
CA ASP A 9 -3.87 -3.09 -2.75
C ASP A 9 -4.27 -4.56 -2.99
N ASP A 10 -3.31 -5.47 -3.08
CA ASP A 10 -3.51 -6.89 -3.27
C ASP A 10 -4.18 -7.53 -2.04
N ALA A 11 -5.20 -8.37 -2.29
CA ALA A 11 -5.98 -9.04 -1.26
C ALA A 11 -5.14 -9.95 -0.35
N ARG A 12 -3.97 -10.40 -0.81
CA ARG A 12 -3.03 -11.17 0.03
C ARG A 12 -2.60 -10.44 1.30
N PHE A 13 -2.69 -9.10 1.31
CA PHE A 13 -2.33 -8.27 2.45
C PHE A 13 -3.54 -7.88 3.31
N ASP A 14 -4.78 -8.25 2.94
CA ASP A 14 -5.97 -7.88 3.71
C ASP A 14 -5.94 -8.26 5.20
N PRO A 15 -5.40 -9.43 5.61
CA PRO A 15 -5.38 -9.81 7.02
C PRO A 15 -4.54 -8.89 7.92
N ASP A 16 -3.50 -8.26 7.38
CA ASP A 16 -2.46 -7.58 8.17
C ASP A 16 -1.96 -6.26 7.58
N ARG A 17 -2.61 -5.72 6.54
CA ARG A 17 -2.22 -4.48 5.85
C ARG A 17 -1.89 -3.32 6.79
N PRO A 18 -2.72 -2.99 7.81
CA PRO A 18 -2.41 -1.88 8.71
C PRO A 18 -1.12 -2.11 9.50
N ALA A 19 -0.88 -3.34 9.94
CA ALA A 19 0.34 -3.71 10.67
C ALA A 19 1.57 -3.64 9.75
N LEU A 20 1.44 -4.10 8.50
CA LEU A 20 2.49 -3.98 7.49
C LEU A 20 2.85 -2.50 7.24
N ILE A 21 1.85 -1.63 7.03
CA ILE A 21 2.08 -0.19 6.79
C ILE A 21 2.78 0.46 8.00
N ALA A 22 2.38 0.11 9.23
CA ALA A 22 3.06 0.58 10.44
C ALA A 22 4.53 0.11 10.47
N ALA A 23 4.80 -1.16 10.16
CA ALA A 23 6.15 -1.71 10.10
C ALA A 23 7.04 -1.02 9.05
N LEU A 24 6.49 -0.64 7.89
CA LEU A 24 7.23 0.13 6.87
C LEU A 24 7.70 1.49 7.43
N ARG A 25 6.86 2.16 8.24
CA ARG A 25 7.22 3.44 8.87
C ARG A 25 8.35 3.27 9.88
N GLU A 26 8.28 2.24 10.73
CA GLU A 26 9.33 1.91 11.68
C GLU A 26 10.66 1.54 10.98
N ALA A 27 10.58 0.91 9.81
CA ALA A 27 11.73 0.63 8.96
C ALA A 27 12.27 1.86 8.19
N GLY A 28 11.70 3.05 8.39
CA GLY A 28 12.15 4.30 7.76
C GLY A 28 11.63 4.57 6.35
N ILE A 29 10.71 3.73 5.84
CA ILE A 29 9.96 3.96 4.60
C ILE A 29 8.79 4.88 4.94
N ARG A 30 8.94 6.17 4.61
CA ARG A 30 7.95 7.19 5.01
C ARG A 30 6.86 7.44 3.97
N ARG A 31 7.06 6.96 2.75
CA ARG A 31 6.11 7.08 1.63
C ARG A 31 6.24 5.83 0.75
N VAL A 32 5.10 5.41 0.19
CA VAL A 32 5.01 4.28 -0.74
C VAL A 32 4.20 4.73 -1.94
N LEU A 33 4.69 4.44 -3.15
CA LEU A 33 3.92 4.56 -4.37
C LEU A 33 3.26 3.20 -4.64
N ASN A 34 1.94 3.15 -4.43
CA ASN A 34 1.16 1.93 -4.66
C ASN A 34 0.69 1.86 -6.12
N ALA A 35 1.17 0.86 -6.85
CA ALA A 35 0.89 0.66 -8.27
C ALA A 35 -0.37 -0.19 -8.47
N GLY A 36 -1.38 0.36 -9.15
CA GLY A 36 -2.52 -0.44 -9.62
C GLY A 36 -2.13 -1.32 -10.82
N SER A 37 -2.58 -2.58 -10.85
CA SER A 37 -2.27 -3.56 -11.91
C SER A 37 -3.38 -3.74 -12.95
N ASN A 38 -4.60 -3.30 -12.64
CA ASN A 38 -5.76 -3.32 -13.53
C ASN A 38 -6.82 -2.33 -13.02
N HIS A 39 -7.94 -2.17 -13.73
CA HIS A 39 -8.96 -1.17 -13.40
C HIS A 39 -9.55 -1.35 -11.98
N GLU A 40 -9.70 -2.59 -11.50
CA GLU A 40 -10.18 -2.86 -10.15
C GLU A 40 -9.11 -2.57 -9.08
N SER A 41 -7.88 -3.01 -9.33
CA SER A 41 -6.72 -2.72 -8.50
C SER A 41 -6.49 -1.21 -8.38
N CYS A 42 -6.63 -0.43 -9.46
CA CYS A 42 -6.57 1.03 -9.40
C CYS A 42 -7.61 1.63 -8.44
N ARG A 43 -8.85 1.11 -8.44
CA ARG A 43 -9.89 1.57 -7.48
C ARG A 43 -9.51 1.23 -6.04
N ARG A 44 -9.00 0.02 -5.78
CA ARG A 44 -8.54 -0.37 -4.45
C ARG A 44 -7.34 0.47 -3.99
N THR A 45 -6.40 0.76 -4.88
CA THR A 45 -5.27 1.67 -4.63
C THR A 45 -5.73 3.06 -4.22
N LEU A 46 -6.68 3.66 -4.96
CA LEU A 46 -7.21 4.98 -4.63
C LEU A 46 -7.90 4.99 -3.27
N ARG A 47 -8.68 3.94 -2.97
CA ARG A 47 -9.31 3.79 -1.66
C ARG A 47 -8.29 3.67 -0.54
N LEU A 48 -7.29 2.79 -0.70
CA LEU A 48 -6.22 2.60 0.27
C LEU A 48 -5.46 3.89 0.55
N ALA A 49 -5.17 4.68 -0.50
CA ALA A 49 -4.47 5.95 -0.37
C ALA A 49 -5.31 7.05 0.31
N ALA A 50 -6.65 6.99 0.24
CA ALA A 50 -7.54 7.93 0.93
C ALA A 50 -7.75 7.58 2.42
N GLU A 51 -7.50 6.33 2.80
CA GLU A 51 -7.65 5.81 4.16
C GLU A 51 -6.38 5.99 5.03
N ASN A 52 -5.27 6.48 4.46
CA ASN A 52 -3.96 6.67 5.12
C ASN A 52 -3.45 8.11 5.01
#